data_AF-A0A3M6UI74-F1
#
_entry.id   AF-A0A3M6UI74-F1
#
_cell.length_a   1.000
_cell.length_b   1.000
_cell.length_c   1.000
_cell.angle_alpha   90.00
_cell.angle_beta   90.00
_cell.angle_gamma   90.00
#
_symmetry.space_group_name_H-M   'P 1'
#
loop_
_entity.id
_entity.type
_entity.pdbx_description
1 polymer ?
#
loop_
_entity_poly.entity_id
_entity_poly.type
_entity_poly.pdbx_seq_one_letter_code
_entity_poly.pdbx_strand_id
1 'polypeptide(L)'
;AFNHGVWQCLDELSDPTLRSLASRLESTVIASRAPGTTDAYRRAFLRWKVFASSKREICAFPAKSEHVALYLQHLLDTTHSHSAVDSAIFGIQWAHHLAGLPSPTDSPIIQAVSRAAKRIMGT
;
A
#
# COMPACT_ATOMS: atom_id res chain seq x y z
N ALA A 1 -13.33 0.78 2.32
CA ALA A 1 -13.26 -0.65 2.00
C ALA A 1 -12.23 -0.83 0.89
N PHE A 2 -11.53 -1.97 0.91
CA PHE A 2 -10.60 -2.35 -0.16
C PHE A 2 -11.42 -3.02 -1.26
N ASN A 3 -11.97 -2.27 -2.21
CA ASN A 3 -12.91 -2.82 -3.20
C ASN A 3 -12.20 -3.51 -4.40
N HIS A 4 -11.07 -4.15 -4.14
CA HIS A 4 -10.20 -4.72 -5.17
C HIS A 4 -9.60 -6.04 -4.68
N GLY A 5 -9.15 -6.86 -5.63
CA GLY A 5 -8.54 -8.15 -5.34
C GLY A 5 -9.56 -9.11 -4.73
N VAL A 6 -9.17 -9.81 -3.67
CA VAL A 6 -10.01 -10.84 -3.05
C VAL A 6 -11.38 -10.32 -2.60
N TRP A 7 -11.43 -9.09 -2.10
CA TRP A 7 -12.67 -8.49 -1.59
C TRP A 7 -13.69 -8.20 -2.69
N GLN A 8 -13.23 -7.82 -3.89
CA GLN A 8 -14.12 -7.61 -5.03
C GLN A 8 -14.83 -8.91 -5.41
N CYS A 9 -14.11 -10.04 -5.44
CA CYS A 9 -14.72 -11.35 -5.69
C CYS A 9 -15.70 -11.76 -4.58
N LEU A 10 -15.44 -11.36 -3.34
CA LEU A 10 -16.32 -11.68 -2.21
C LEU A 10 -17.58 -10.79 -2.19
N ASP A 11 -17.51 -9.56 -2.70
CA ASP A 11 -18.67 -8.67 -2.83
C ASP A 11 -19.70 -9.19 -3.85
N GLU A 12 -19.28 -10.00 -4.81
CA GLU A 12 -20.14 -10.64 -5.82
C GLU A 12 -20.93 -11.85 -5.28
N LEU A 13 -20.65 -12.29 -4.04
CA LEU A 13 -21.33 -13.43 -3.43
C LEU A 13 -22.81 -13.12 -3.14
N SER A 14 -23.70 -13.99 -3.60
CA SER A 14 -25.14 -13.88 -3.36
C SER A 14 -25.63 -14.64 -2.12
N ASP A 15 -24.92 -15.70 -1.70
CA ASP A 15 -25.30 -16.52 -0.55
C ASP A 15 -25.13 -15.76 0.79
N PRO A 16 -26.17 -15.65 1.64
CA PRO A 16 -26.10 -14.88 2.88
C PRO A 16 -25.07 -15.39 3.88
N THR A 17 -24.86 -16.71 3.96
CA THR A 17 -23.88 -17.32 4.86
C THR A 17 -22.46 -17.00 4.40
N LEU A 18 -22.19 -17.10 3.10
CA LEU A 18 -20.89 -16.74 2.52
C LEU A 18 -20.58 -15.24 2.70
N ARG A 19 -21.57 -14.35 2.54
CA ARG A 19 -21.40 -12.91 2.82
C ARG A 19 -21.07 -12.64 4.29
N SER A 20 -21.71 -13.35 5.22
CA SER A 20 -21.39 -13.26 6.65
C SER A 20 -19.95 -13.70 6.94
N LEU A 21 -19.49 -14.79 6.30
CA LEU A 21 -18.12 -15.25 6.40
C LEU A 21 -17.12 -14.24 5.82
N ALA A 22 -17.42 -13.66 4.65
CA ALA A 22 -16.58 -12.64 4.02
C ALA A 22 -16.37 -11.41 4.93
N SER A 23 -17.44 -10.91 5.55
CA SER A 23 -17.34 -9.77 6.48
C SER A 23 -16.47 -10.09 7.72
N ARG A 24 -16.58 -11.30 8.27
CA ARG A 24 -15.74 -11.76 9.40
C ARG A 24 -14.30 -12.01 8.97
N LEU A 25 -14.08 -12.49 7.75
CA LEU A 25 -12.76 -12.67 7.17
C LEU A 25 -12.04 -11.33 7.04
N GLU A 26 -12.68 -10.29 6.49
CA GLU A 26 -12.10 -8.94 6.39
C GLU A 26 -11.65 -8.43 7.76
N SER A 27 -12.53 -8.56 8.76
CA SER A 27 -12.22 -8.18 10.16
C SER A 27 -11.03 -8.96 10.73
N THR A 28 -10.94 -10.26 10.45
CA THR A 28 -9.85 -11.14 10.91
C THR A 28 -8.52 -10.76 10.26
N VAL A 29 -8.51 -10.48 8.96
CA VAL A 29 -7.28 -10.10 8.24
C VAL A 29 -6.79 -8.73 8.72
N ILE A 30 -7.68 -7.76 8.96
CA ILE A 30 -7.30 -6.46 9.54
C ILE A 30 -6.70 -6.65 10.94
N ALA A 31 -7.26 -7.54 11.76
CA ALA A 31 -6.79 -7.83 13.11
C ALA A 31 -5.50 -8.67 13.17
N SER A 32 -5.00 -9.20 12.05
CA SER A 32 -3.78 -10.02 11.99
C SER A 32 -2.50 -9.26 12.38
N ARG A 33 -2.55 -7.92 12.49
CA ARG A 33 -1.42 -7.06 12.84
C ARG A 33 -1.74 -6.20 14.05
N ALA A 34 -0.71 -5.89 14.84
CA ALA A 34 -0.83 -5.03 16.01
C ALA A 34 -1.43 -3.65 15.63
N PRO A 35 -2.37 -3.10 16.41
CA PRO A 35 -3.10 -1.87 16.06
C PRO A 35 -2.19 -0.68 15.68
N GLY A 36 -1.13 -0.45 16.47
CA GLY A 36 -0.20 0.66 16.20
C GLY A 36 0.57 0.52 14.88
N THR A 37 0.88 -0.72 14.47
CA THR A 37 1.53 -0.98 13.17
C THR A 37 0.55 -0.81 12.02
N THR A 38 -0.68 -1.31 12.19
CA THR A 38 -1.77 -1.12 11.22
C THR A 38 -2.06 0.35 10.99
N ASP A 39 -2.12 1.18 12.05
CA ASP A 39 -2.34 2.62 11.94
C ASP A 39 -1.19 3.35 11.26
N ALA A 40 0.06 2.93 11.50
CA ALA A 40 1.22 3.50 10.81
C ALA A 40 1.16 3.22 9.30
N TYR A 41 0.91 1.97 8.91
CA TYR A 41 0.81 1.57 7.50
C TYR A 41 -0.41 2.18 6.81
N ARG A 42 -1.56 2.23 7.49
CA ARG A 42 -2.75 2.92 6.98
C ARG A 42 -2.45 4.39 6.71
N ARG A 43 -1.84 5.12 7.64
CA ARG A 43 -1.47 6.53 7.44
C ARG A 43 -0.49 6.71 6.28
N ALA A 44 0.50 5.82 6.16
CA ALA A 44 1.43 5.84 5.04
C ALA A 44 0.74 5.61 3.68
N PHE A 45 -0.14 4.62 3.61
CA PHE A 45 -0.93 4.35 2.41
C PHE A 45 -1.89 5.50 2.06
N LEU A 46 -2.47 6.18 3.06
CA LEU A 46 -3.30 7.38 2.82
C LEU A 46 -2.49 8.50 2.16
N ARG A 47 -1.23 8.71 2.55
CA ARG A 47 -0.35 9.71 1.90
C ARG A 47 -0.09 9.35 0.43
N TRP A 48 0.15 8.07 0.13
CA TRP A 48 0.22 7.60 -1.25
C TRP A 48 -1.07 7.91 -2.03
N LYS A 49 -2.23 7.59 -1.46
CA LYS A 49 -3.51 7.85 -2.15
C LYS A 49 -3.72 9.33 -2.43
N VAL A 50 -3.39 10.21 -1.49
CA VAL A 50 -3.46 11.67 -1.69
C VAL A 50 -2.55 12.10 -2.84
N PHE A 51 -1.31 11.62 -2.88
CA PHE A 51 -0.39 11.90 -4.00
C PHE A 51 -0.94 11.37 -5.33
N ALA A 52 -1.36 10.12 -5.38
CA ALA A 52 -1.88 9.48 -6.59
C ALA A 52 -3.12 10.22 -7.13
N SER A 53 -4.08 10.53 -6.25
CA SER A 53 -5.30 11.27 -6.62
C SER A 53 -5.04 12.71 -7.06
N SER A 54 -3.86 13.29 -6.77
CA SER A 54 -3.46 14.60 -7.27
C SER A 54 -3.00 14.60 -8.74
N LYS A 55 -2.82 13.41 -9.35
CA LYS A 55 -2.32 13.23 -10.72
C LYS A 55 -3.36 12.50 -11.55
N ARG A 56 -3.62 12.97 -12.77
CA ARG A 56 -4.68 12.40 -13.63
C ARG A 56 -4.31 11.01 -14.15
N GLU A 57 -3.02 10.76 -14.32
CA GLU A 57 -2.46 9.55 -14.92
C GLU A 57 -2.31 8.39 -13.93
N ILE A 58 -2.42 8.67 -12.62
CA ILE A 58 -2.12 7.69 -11.57
C ILE A 58 -3.40 7.16 -10.95
N CYS A 59 -3.61 5.85 -11.08
CA CYS A 59 -4.61 5.14 -10.28
C CYS A 59 -4.07 4.86 -8.87
N ALA A 60 -4.82 5.23 -7.85
CA ALA A 60 -4.42 5.05 -6.46
C ALA A 60 -4.39 3.58 -6.02
N PHE A 61 -5.25 2.72 -6.58
CA PHE A 61 -5.29 1.29 -6.29
C PHE A 61 -6.01 0.49 -7.39
N PRO A 62 -5.50 -0.69 -7.82
CA PRO A 62 -4.19 -1.27 -7.48
C PRO A 62 -3.03 -0.38 -7.95
N ALA A 63 -2.07 -0.12 -7.06
CA ALA A 63 -0.94 0.73 -7.38
C ALA A 63 0.04 0.00 -8.33
N LYS A 64 0.49 0.69 -9.39
CA LYS A 64 1.49 0.18 -10.34
C LYS A 64 2.92 0.54 -9.91
N SER A 65 3.88 -0.33 -10.20
CA SER A 65 5.27 -0.18 -9.75
C SER A 65 5.93 1.11 -10.22
N GLU A 66 5.68 1.51 -11.47
CA GLU A 66 6.21 2.73 -12.09
C GLU A 66 5.71 4.00 -11.39
N HIS A 67 4.43 4.03 -11.00
CA HIS A 67 3.86 5.18 -10.29
C HIS A 67 4.34 5.24 -8.84
N VAL A 68 4.51 4.08 -8.19
CA VAL A 68 5.10 4.01 -6.85
C VAL A 68 6.54 4.50 -6.89
N ALA A 69 7.34 4.12 -7.90
CA ALA A 69 8.71 4.60 -8.04
C ALA A 69 8.78 6.13 -8.13
N LEU A 70 7.92 6.75 -8.94
CA LEU A 70 7.81 8.22 -9.04
C LEU A 70 7.43 8.86 -7.69
N TYR A 71 6.53 8.24 -6.94
CA TYR A 71 6.17 8.74 -5.61
C TYR A 71 7.32 8.64 -4.61
N LEU A 72 8.08 7.54 -4.62
CA LEU A 72 9.24 7.40 -3.74
C LEU A 72 10.33 8.43 -4.09
N GLN A 73 10.54 8.71 -5.37
CA GLN A 73 11.42 9.82 -5.81
C GLN A 73 10.91 11.16 -5.28
N HIS A 74 9.62 11.46 -5.43
CA HIS A 74 9.02 12.66 -4.89
C HIS A 74 9.20 12.79 -3.36
N LEU A 75 9.06 11.69 -2.61
CA LEU A 75 9.29 11.67 -1.17
C LEU A 75 10.75 11.97 -0.83
N LEU A 76 11.71 11.41 -1.59
CA LEU A 76 13.13 11.70 -1.40
C LEU A 76 13.42 13.19 -1.58
N ASP A 77 12.91 13.79 -2.66
CA ASP A 77 13.18 15.18 -2.99
C ASP A 77 12.51 16.16 -2.04
N THR A 78 11.38 15.79 -1.42
CA THR A 78 10.62 16.70 -0.55
C THR A 78 10.88 16.52 0.93
N THR A 79 11.17 15.30 1.38
CA THR A 79 11.33 15.00 2.81
C THR A 79 12.78 14.83 3.21
N HIS A 80 13.68 14.58 2.25
CA HIS A 80 15.08 14.26 2.52
C HIS A 80 15.20 13.18 3.61
N SER A 81 14.39 12.13 3.52
CA SER A 81 14.29 11.13 4.58
C SER A 81 14.10 9.73 4.02
N HIS A 82 15.05 8.84 4.32
CA HIS A 82 14.92 7.43 3.97
C HIS A 82 13.77 6.75 4.75
N SER A 83 13.45 7.23 5.95
CA SER A 83 12.38 6.64 6.77
C SER A 83 11.00 6.97 6.19
N ALA A 84 10.84 8.11 5.50
CA ALA A 84 9.63 8.41 4.74
C ALA A 84 9.43 7.45 3.56
N VAL A 85 10.52 7.10 2.86
CA VAL A 85 10.52 6.12 1.76
C VAL A 85 10.14 4.73 2.28
N ASP A 86 10.79 4.25 3.34
CA ASP A 86 10.49 2.94 3.93
C ASP A 86 9.05 2.89 4.46
N SER A 87 8.56 3.95 5.10
CA SER A 87 7.17 4.05 5.55
C SER A 87 6.18 3.93 4.40
N ALA A 88 6.43 4.60 3.27
CA ALA A 88 5.59 4.51 2.08
C ALA A 88 5.58 3.11 1.48
N ILE A 89 6.74 2.46 1.36
CA ILE A 89 6.88 1.08 0.90
C ILE A 89 6.02 0.15 1.76
N PHE A 90 6.18 0.17 3.08
CA PHE A 90 5.42 -0.71 3.96
C PHE A 90 3.91 -0.43 3.93
N GLY A 91 3.51 0.84 3.84
CA GLY A 91 2.10 1.20 3.72
C GLY A 91 1.44 0.66 2.46
N ILE A 92 2.11 0.81 1.30
CA ILE A 92 1.62 0.32 0.01
C ILE A 92 1.61 -1.21 -0.02
N GLN A 93 2.69 -1.85 0.43
CA GLN A 93 2.78 -3.30 0.51
C GLN A 93 1.68 -3.89 1.40
N TRP A 94 1.45 -3.29 2.58
CA TRP A 94 0.38 -3.69 3.48
C TRP A 94 -0.99 -3.64 2.82
N ALA A 95 -1.30 -2.56 2.09
CA ALA A 95 -2.59 -2.41 1.41
C ALA A 95 -2.81 -3.47 0.32
N HIS A 96 -1.78 -3.81 -0.46
CA HIS A 96 -1.85 -4.88 -1.47
C HIS A 96 -2.01 -6.25 -0.84
N HIS A 97 -1.24 -6.57 0.21
CA HIS A 97 -1.39 -7.82 0.95
C HIS A 97 -2.78 -7.97 1.56
N LEU A 98 -3.35 -6.88 2.10
CA LEU A 98 -4.70 -6.89 2.64
C LEU A 98 -5.74 -7.17 1.55
N ALA A 99 -5.51 -6.74 0.30
CA ALA A 99 -6.36 -7.05 -0.85
C ALA A 99 -6.06 -8.40 -1.51
N GLY A 100 -5.07 -9.17 -1.02
CA GLY A 100 -4.62 -10.40 -1.66
C GLY A 100 -3.98 -10.19 -3.04
N LEU A 101 -3.38 -9.01 -3.28
CA LEU A 101 -2.77 -8.63 -4.55
C LEU A 101 -1.22 -8.68 -4.47
N PRO A 102 -0.51 -8.93 -5.58
CA PRO A 102 0.94 -8.80 -5.64
C PRO A 102 1.38 -7.38 -5.29
N SER A 103 2.39 -7.24 -4.42
CA SER A 103 2.85 -5.91 -4.03
C SER A 103 3.70 -5.28 -5.14
N PRO A 104 3.42 -4.02 -5.55
CA PRO A 104 4.27 -3.29 -6.50
C PRO A 104 5.66 -2.98 -5.93
N THR A 105 5.84 -3.11 -4.61
CA THR A 105 7.11 -2.85 -3.90
C THR A 105 8.14 -3.95 -4.10
N ASP A 106 7.73 -5.11 -4.61
CA ASP A 106 8.62 -6.24 -4.84
C ASP A 106 9.41 -6.07 -6.16
N SER A 107 9.06 -5.05 -6.95
CA SER A 107 9.78 -4.70 -8.18
C SER A 107 11.23 -4.25 -7.89
N PRO A 108 12.23 -4.68 -8.69
CA PRO A 108 13.63 -4.31 -8.50
C PRO A 108 13.90 -2.81 -8.45
N ILE A 109 13.11 -2.00 -9.18
CA ILE A 109 13.26 -0.54 -9.20
C ILE A 109 12.94 0.07 -7.83
N ILE A 110 11.93 -0.43 -7.13
CA ILE A 110 11.55 0.07 -5.79
C ILE A 110 12.66 -0.24 -4.79
N GLN A 111 13.23 -1.44 -4.88
CA GLN A 111 14.35 -1.85 -4.06
C GLN A 111 15.61 -1.01 -4.33
N ALA A 112 15.83 -0.64 -5.60
CA ALA A 112 16.92 0.27 -5.95
C ALA A 112 16.73 1.66 -5.34
N VAL A 113 15.51 2.22 -5.38
CA VAL A 113 15.20 3.52 -4.76
C VAL A 113 15.37 3.49 -3.24
N SER A 114 14.88 2.46 -2.54
CA SER A 114 15.08 2.33 -1.08
C SER A 114 16.57 2.22 -0.70
N ARG A 115 17.36 1.44 -1.45
CA ARG A 115 18.81 1.36 -1.22
C ARG A 115 19.51 2.70 -1.46
N ALA A 116 19.15 3.40 -2.54
CA ALA A 116 19.70 4.72 -2.83
C ALA A 116 19.34 5.74 -1.73
N ALA A 117 18.08 5.76 -1.28
CA ALA A 117 17.60 6.60 -0.18
C ALA A 117 18.46 6.47 1.07
N LYS A 118 18.76 5.23 1.47
CA LYS A 118 19.59 4.92 2.65
C LYS A 118 21.03 5.39 2.48
N ARG A 119 21.60 5.30 1.27
CA ARG A 119 22.97 5.74 1.00
C ARG A 119 23.10 7.26 0.97
N ILE A 120 22.13 7.95 0.37
CA ILE A 120 22.18 9.41 0.20
C ILE A 120 21.89 10.12 1.53
N MET A 121 20.96 9.60 2.34
CA MET A 121 20.50 10.25 3.58
C MET A 121 21.04 9.60 4.86
N GLY A 122 21.86 8.57 4.75
CA GLY A 122 22.46 7.83 5.87
C GLY A 122 23.89 8.27 6.22
N THR A 123 24.34 9.39 5.66
CA THR A 123 25.59 10.09 6.02
C THR A 123 25.25 11.35 6.79
#